data_AF-A0A3D0XQC1-F1
#
_entry.id   AF-A0A3D0XQC1-F1
#
_cell.length_a   1.000
_cell.length_b   1.000
_cell.length_c   1.000
_cell.angle_alpha   90.00
_cell.angle_beta   90.00
_cell.angle_gamma   90.00
#
_symmetry.space_group_name_H-M   'P 1'
#
loop_
_entity.id
_entity.type
_entity.pdbx_description
1 polymer ?
#
loop_
_entity_poly.entity_id
_entity_poly.type
_entity_poly.pdbx_seq_one_letter_code
_entity_poly.pdbx_strand_id
1 'polypeptide(L)'
;MKYVYQTSGRVCSRQIFLDVEEGIIKSIHFDGGCMGNTQGVANLAVGMKVTDVIERLKGIRCGNRGSSCPAELVVALRQIESRKADVSTEKKVEDTLVKKQETR
;
A
#
# COMPACT_ATOMS: atom_id res chain seq x y z
N MET A 1 5.46 -0.53 8.21
CA MET A 1 4.35 -1.49 8.51
C MET A 1 4.18 -2.41 7.33
N LYS A 2 4.21 -3.74 7.57
CA LYS A 2 4.14 -4.76 6.52
C LYS A 2 2.70 -5.19 6.25
N TYR A 3 2.32 -5.21 4.98
CA TYR A 3 1.00 -5.58 4.50
C TYR A 3 1.11 -6.63 3.40
N VAL A 4 0.15 -7.54 3.38
CA VAL A 4 -0.03 -8.51 2.28
C VAL A 4 -1.39 -8.25 1.66
N TYR A 5 -1.39 -8.01 0.36
CA TYR A 5 -2.60 -7.78 -0.42
C TYR A 5 -2.82 -8.94 -1.41
N GLN A 6 -4.00 -9.53 -1.36
CA GLN A 6 -4.45 -10.53 -2.33
C GLN A 6 -5.07 -9.81 -3.53
N THR A 7 -4.58 -10.10 -4.74
CA THR A 7 -5.08 -9.44 -5.95
C THR A 7 -6.44 -9.99 -6.38
N SER A 8 -7.16 -9.24 -7.21
CA SER A 8 -8.51 -9.60 -7.67
C SER A 8 -8.62 -10.82 -8.61
N GLY A 9 -7.52 -11.53 -8.88
CA GLY A 9 -7.44 -12.62 -9.85
C GLY A 9 -7.55 -12.18 -11.33
N ARG A 10 -7.83 -10.89 -11.58
CA ARG A 10 -7.86 -10.29 -12.93
C ARG A 10 -6.48 -10.00 -13.49
N VAL A 11 -5.42 -10.20 -12.71
CA VAL A 11 -4.03 -9.92 -13.08
C VAL A 11 -3.15 -11.15 -12.89
N CYS A 12 -1.94 -11.12 -13.44
CA CYS A 12 -1.03 -12.27 -13.39
C CYS A 12 -0.33 -12.43 -12.03
N SER A 13 -0.17 -11.35 -11.25
CA SER A 13 0.35 -11.42 -9.88
C SER A 13 -0.73 -11.89 -8.92
N ARG A 14 -0.39 -12.76 -7.98
CA ARG A 14 -1.32 -13.33 -6.99
C ARG A 14 -1.36 -12.50 -5.71
N GLN A 15 -0.21 -12.00 -5.30
CA GLN A 15 -0.05 -11.28 -4.04
C GLN A 15 0.90 -10.09 -4.20
N ILE A 16 0.70 -9.08 -3.38
CA ILE A 16 1.58 -7.91 -3.27
C ILE A 16 1.95 -7.73 -1.80
N PHE A 17 3.24 -7.75 -1.52
CA PHE A 17 3.81 -7.47 -0.20
C PHE A 17 4.29 -6.03 -0.20
N LEU A 18 3.89 -5.27 0.81
CA LEU A 18 4.14 -3.85 0.91
C LEU A 18 4.70 -3.53 2.28
N ASP A 19 5.71 -2.67 2.34
CA ASP A 19 6.11 -2.02 3.57
C ASP A 19 5.96 -0.52 3.42
N VAL A 20 5.12 0.09 4.25
CA VAL A 20 4.84 1.53 4.24
C VAL A 20 5.08 2.09 5.63
N GLU A 21 5.85 3.17 5.71
CA GLU A 21 6.18 3.88 6.94
C GLU A 21 5.96 5.37 6.72
N GLU A 22 5.18 6.00 7.60
CA GLU A 22 4.91 7.45 7.54
C GLU A 22 4.41 7.97 6.18
N GLY A 23 3.73 7.11 5.41
CA GLY A 23 3.22 7.46 4.07
C GLY A 23 4.26 7.35 2.96
N ILE A 24 5.45 6.81 3.25
CA ILE A 24 6.51 6.51 2.29
C ILE A 24 6.60 4.99 2.10
N ILE A 25 6.72 4.57 0.85
CA ILE A 25 6.90 3.15 0.51
C ILE A 25 8.35 2.76 0.76
N LYS A 26 8.58 1.76 1.61
CA LYS A 26 9.91 1.21 1.92
C LYS A 26 10.26 0.00 1.07
N SER A 27 9.28 -0.87 0.79
CA SER A 27 9.49 -2.01 -0.12
C SER A 27 8.19 -2.44 -0.77
N ILE A 28 8.32 -3.02 -1.97
CA ILE A 28 7.23 -3.67 -2.70
C ILE A 28 7.77 -4.98 -3.26
N HIS A 29 7.02 -6.06 -3.11
CA HIS A 29 7.29 -7.33 -3.76
C HIS A 29 6.01 -7.90 -4.36
N PHE A 30 6.07 -8.35 -5.61
CA PHE A 30 4.96 -9.02 -6.29
C PHE A 30 5.23 -10.51 -6.36
N ASP A 31 4.27 -11.32 -5.95
CA ASP A 31 4.27 -12.76 -6.19
C ASP A 31 3.57 -13.06 -7.52
N GLY A 32 4.35 -13.53 -8.50
CA GLY A 32 3.89 -13.82 -9.86
C GLY A 32 3.74 -12.58 -10.77
N GLY A 33 3.42 -12.84 -12.04
CA GLY A 33 3.37 -11.84 -13.10
C GLY A 33 4.68 -11.74 -13.90
N CYS A 34 4.80 -10.69 -14.72
CA CYS A 34 6.01 -10.45 -15.50
C CYS A 34 7.13 -9.98 -14.56
N MET A 35 8.14 -10.83 -14.36
CA MET A 35 9.22 -10.60 -13.39
C MET A 35 9.94 -9.26 -13.61
N GLY A 36 10.34 -8.94 -14.85
CA GLY A 36 11.04 -7.68 -15.13
C GLY A 36 10.19 -6.44 -14.86
N ASN A 37 8.94 -6.42 -15.32
CA ASN A 37 8.08 -5.25 -15.14
C ASN A 37 7.65 -5.06 -13.68
N THR A 38 7.31 -6.15 -12.97
CA THR A 38 6.90 -6.07 -11.56
C THR A 38 8.04 -5.60 -10.66
N GLN A 39 9.27 -6.07 -10.89
CA GLN A 39 10.46 -5.57 -10.20
C GLN A 39 10.76 -4.11 -10.57
N GLY A 40 10.66 -3.74 -11.84
CA GLY A 40 10.86 -2.36 -12.30
C GLY A 40 9.89 -1.38 -11.62
N VAL A 41 8.59 -1.69 -11.65
CA VAL A 41 7.56 -0.86 -10.99
C VAL A 41 7.78 -0.80 -9.48
N ALA A 42 8.11 -1.92 -8.84
CA ALA A 42 8.43 -1.96 -7.42
C ALA A 42 9.59 -1.01 -7.07
N ASN A 43 10.72 -1.12 -7.79
CA ASN A 43 11.90 -0.31 -7.54
C ASN A 43 11.66 1.18 -7.80
N LEU A 44 10.88 1.53 -8.83
CA LEU A 44 10.55 2.93 -9.12
C LEU A 44 9.64 3.55 -8.06
N ALA A 45 8.80 2.75 -7.40
CA ALA A 45 7.85 3.23 -6.40
C ALA A 45 8.44 3.30 -4.97
N VAL A 46 9.51 2.57 -4.68
CA VAL A 46 10.19 2.64 -3.38
C VAL A 46 10.78 4.03 -3.16
N GLY A 47 10.64 4.56 -1.94
CA GLY A 47 11.05 5.91 -1.56
C GLY A 47 10.04 7.00 -1.93
N MET A 48 9.00 6.68 -2.69
CA MET A 48 7.94 7.63 -3.04
C MET A 48 6.84 7.72 -1.97
N LYS A 49 6.14 8.86 -1.95
CA LYS A 49 4.90 9.00 -1.19
C LYS A 49 3.81 8.13 -1.78
N VAL A 50 3.02 7.52 -0.92
CA VAL A 50 1.90 6.64 -1.31
C VAL A 50 0.93 7.36 -2.26
N THR A 51 0.61 8.62 -1.99
CA THR A 51 -0.29 9.45 -2.83
C THR A 51 0.22 9.63 -4.25
N ASP A 52 1.52 9.83 -4.40
CA ASP A 52 2.14 10.10 -5.71
C ASP A 52 2.14 8.83 -6.56
N VAL A 53 2.38 7.67 -5.95
CA VAL A 53 2.31 6.37 -6.62
C VAL A 53 0.89 6.04 -7.04
N ILE A 54 -0.11 6.33 -6.19
CA ILE A 54 -1.53 6.18 -6.52
C ILE A 54 -1.87 7.00 -7.77
N GLU A 55 -1.46 8.27 -7.80
CA GLU A 55 -1.76 9.17 -8.92
C GLU A 55 -1.05 8.76 -10.21
N ARG A 56 0.19 8.27 -10.14
CA ARG A 56 0.95 7.84 -11.32
C ARG A 56 0.46 6.53 -11.93
N LEU A 57 0.02 5.59 -11.09
CA LEU A 57 -0.28 4.22 -11.53
C LEU A 57 -1.79 3.95 -11.68
N LYS A 58 -2.67 4.87 -11.28
CA LYS A 58 -4.12 4.69 -11.40
C LYS A 58 -4.53 4.51 -12.86
N GLY A 59 -5.42 3.56 -13.11
CA GLY A 59 -6.04 3.37 -14.42
C GLY A 59 -5.19 2.63 -15.45
N ILE A 60 -3.96 2.21 -15.13
CA ILE A 60 -3.16 1.36 -16.03
C ILE A 60 -3.86 0.01 -16.22
N ARG A 61 -4.09 -0.39 -17.47
CA ARG A 61 -4.77 -1.66 -17.82
C ARG A 61 -3.84 -2.59 -18.57
N CYS A 62 -3.99 -3.90 -18.34
CA CYS A 62 -3.28 -4.94 -19.06
C CYS A 62 -4.23 -5.66 -20.01
N GLY A 63 -4.14 -5.32 -21.30
CA GLY A 63 -5.05 -5.82 -22.34
C GLY A 63 -6.52 -5.62 -21.96
N ASN A 64 -7.34 -6.65 -22.19
CA ASN A 64 -8.79 -6.60 -21.95
C ASN A 64 -9.20 -7.00 -20.53
N ARG A 65 -8.25 -7.10 -19.58
CA ARG A 65 -8.53 -7.58 -18.21
C ARG A 65 -9.18 -6.53 -17.30
N GLY A 66 -9.22 -5.27 -17.75
CA GLY A 66 -9.78 -4.15 -16.97
C GLY A 66 -8.96 -3.73 -15.74
N SER A 67 -7.86 -4.42 -15.45
CA SER A 67 -6.90 -4.12 -14.37
C SER A 67 -5.47 -4.47 -14.82
N SER A 68 -4.47 -4.17 -13.98
CA SER A 68 -3.06 -4.50 -14.19
C SER A 68 -2.34 -4.63 -12.83
N CYS A 69 -1.16 -5.28 -12.77
CA CYS A 69 -0.41 -5.38 -11.51
C CYS A 69 -0.14 -4.00 -10.87
N PRO A 70 0.26 -2.96 -11.65
CA PRO A 70 0.36 -1.59 -11.12
C PRO A 70 -0.98 -1.01 -10.62
N ALA A 71 -2.11 -1.30 -11.28
CA ALA A 71 -3.41 -0.83 -10.82
C ALA A 71 -3.87 -1.53 -9.53
N GLU A 72 -3.59 -2.82 -9.37
CA GLU A 72 -3.85 -3.56 -8.12
C GLU A 72 -2.98 -3.03 -6.98
N LEU A 73 -1.74 -2.62 -7.26
CA LEU A 73 -0.89 -1.92 -6.29
C LEU A 73 -1.56 -0.62 -5.79
N VAL A 74 -2.20 0.15 -6.68
CA VAL A 74 -2.94 1.36 -6.28
C VAL A 74 -4.10 1.03 -5.34
N VAL A 75 -4.83 -0.06 -5.59
CA VAL A 75 -5.92 -0.51 -4.71
C VAL A 75 -5.38 -0.88 -3.33
N ALA A 76 -4.28 -1.65 -3.29
CA ALA A 76 -3.62 -2.03 -2.04
C ALA A 76 -3.17 -0.81 -1.22
N LEU A 77 -2.52 0.15 -1.87
CA LEU A 77 -2.06 1.39 -1.24
C LEU A 77 -3.22 2.24 -0.70
N ARG A 78 -4.34 2.34 -1.42
CA ARG A 78 -5.55 3.02 -0.94
C ARG A 78 -6.12 2.35 0.31
N GLN A 79 -6.14 1.02 0.37
CA GLN A 79 -6.60 0.30 1.56
C GLN A 79 -5.71 0.58 2.78
N ILE A 80 -4.39 0.71 2.58
CA ILE A 80 -3.46 1.08 3.65
C ILE A 80 -3.76 2.50 4.17
N GLU A 81 -3.95 3.47 3.27
CA GLU A 81 -4.28 4.85 3.66
C GLU A 81 -5.62 4.94 4.40
N SER A 82 -6.63 4.20 3.94
CA SER A 82 -7.92 4.13 4.65
C SER A 82 -7.79 3.49 6.04
N ARG A 83 -6.99 2.43 6.19
CA ARG A 83 -6.77 1.77 7.50
C ARG A 83 -5.97 2.62 8.49
N LYS A 84 -5.09 3.50 8.02
CA LYS A 84 -4.38 4.44 8.92
C LYS A 84 -5.33 5.43 9.61
N ALA A 85 -6.45 5.77 8.97
CA ALA A 85 -7.45 6.67 9.57
C ALA A 85 -8.07 6.05 10.83
N ASP A 86 -8.30 4.74 10.85
CA ASP A 86 -8.87 4.05 12.02
C ASP A 86 -7.86 3.92 13.17
N VAL A 87 -6.61 3.54 12.89
CA VAL A 87 -5.56 3.34 13.93
C VAL A 87 -5.09 4.65 14.57
N SER A 88 -5.14 5.77 13.86
CA SER A 88 -4.82 7.10 14.39
C SER A 88 -5.78 7.53 15.50
N THR A 89 -7.01 7.00 15.49
CA THR A 89 -8.05 7.30 16.46
C THR A 89 -7.80 6.54 17.77
N GLU A 90 -7.37 5.28 17.69
CA GLU A 90 -7.02 4.46 18.88
C GLU A 90 -5.78 4.99 19.60
N LYS A 91 -4.72 5.37 18.87
CA LYS A 91 -3.49 5.88 19.47
C LYS A 91 -3.68 7.22 20.19
N LYS A 92 -4.58 8.07 19.68
CA LYS A 92 -4.94 9.35 20.30
C LYS A 92 -5.75 9.17 21.60
N VAL A 93 -6.51 8.09 21.71
CA VAL A 93 -7.25 7.73 22.93
C VAL A 93 -6.27 7.26 24.01
N GLU A 94 -5.32 6.39 23.67
CA GLU A 94 -4.27 5.91 24.60
C GLU A 94 -3.39 7.07 25.13
N ASP A 95 -2.91 7.97 24.25
CA ASP A 95 -2.09 9.12 24.63
C ASP A 95 -2.83 10.16 25.50
N THR A 96 -4.18 10.17 25.44
CA THR A 96 -5.02 11.04 26.28
C THR A 96 -5.29 10.43 27.65
N LEU A 97 -5.28 9.10 27.77
CA LEU A 97 -5.47 8.36 29.03
C LEU A 97 -4.23 8.40 29.92
N VAL A 98 -3.02 8.31 29.35
CA VAL A 98 -1.76 8.36 30.11
C VAL A 98 -1.56 9.74 30.78
N LYS A 99 -1.88 10.84 30.08
CA LYS A 99 -1.73 12.21 30.62
C LYS A 99 -2.67 12.55 31.79
N LYS A 100 -3.73 11.76 32.03
CA LYS A 100 -4.61 11.93 33.19
C LYS A 100 -4.10 11.23 34.46
N GLN A 101 -3.09 10.35 34.35
CA GLN A 101 -2.55 9.60 35.49
C GLN A 101 -1.30 10.25 36.13
N GLU A 102 -0.67 11.23 35.47
CA GLU A 102 0.57 11.89 35.95
C GLU A 102 0.35 13.24 36.67
N THR A 103 -0.89 13.63 36.95
CA THR A 103 -1.22 14.90 37.66
C THR A 103 -1.80 14.68 39.07
N ARG A 104 -1.40 13.58 39.74
CA ARG A 104 -1.66 13.35 41.17
C ARG A 104 -0.37 13.17 41.94
#